data_AF-A0AAU0ZQ89-F1
#
_entry.id   AF-A0AAU0ZQ89-F1
#
_cell.length_a   1.000
_cell.length_b   1.000
_cell.length_c   1.000
_cell.angle_alpha   90.00
_cell.angle_beta   90.00
_cell.angle_gamma   90.00
#
_symmetry.space_group_name_H-M   'P 1'
#
loop_
_entity.id
_entity.type
_entity.pdbx_description
1 polymer ?
#
loop_
_entity_poly.entity_id
_entity_poly.type
_entity_poly.pdbx_seq_one_letter_code
_entity_poly.pdbx_strand_id
1 'polypeptide(L)'
;MPLSPEEPQIPESAQGPRATPASGRTASTPRPVPGPRPAAPPRPGRPGPSRPMPPAQRTSRESAGAHKPGPNAPAATPTSASQPQIQLIPASVEGALDAAEEALDMLLDSGRAPGDVLVVTTGDPHPWAAHELSFGEDSYWAQHDARDDVFYADASALGRAASRPVVVVAVNGGADEVATTALPIALGRAGALLVVCGDPERINSLLGAGV
;
A
#
# COMPACT_ATOMS: atom_id res chain seq x y z
N MET A 1 68.60 13.23 41.28
CA MET A 1 68.47 13.42 39.81
C MET A 1 67.09 12.89 39.40
N PRO A 2 66.39 13.59 38.49
CA PRO A 2 64.98 13.38 38.11
C PRO A 2 64.86 12.22 37.09
N LEU A 3 63.71 11.67 36.70
CA LEU A 3 62.64 12.26 35.88
C LEU A 3 61.40 11.32 35.86
N SER A 4 60.20 11.89 35.99
CA SER A 4 58.93 11.40 35.42
C SER A 4 58.37 12.55 34.56
N PRO A 5 57.29 12.39 33.77
CA PRO A 5 56.93 11.38 32.77
C PRO A 5 56.69 12.04 31.38
N GLU A 6 56.76 11.31 30.26
CA GLU A 6 56.39 11.85 28.94
C GLU A 6 55.06 11.25 28.46
N GLU A 7 53.98 11.96 28.76
CA GLU A 7 52.64 11.76 28.20
C GLU A 7 52.56 12.59 26.90
N PRO A 8 52.13 12.03 25.76
CA PRO A 8 52.08 12.76 24.50
C PRO A 8 50.95 13.80 24.53
N GLN A 9 51.35 15.07 24.54
CA GLN A 9 50.43 16.20 24.41
C GLN A 9 49.78 16.22 23.02
N ILE A 10 48.44 16.22 23.03
CA ILE A 10 47.59 16.48 21.88
C ILE A 10 47.72 17.97 21.55
N PRO A 11 48.06 18.38 20.32
CA PRO A 11 48.16 19.78 19.98
C PRO A 11 46.77 20.44 19.94
N GLU A 12 46.46 21.19 20.98
CA GLU A 12 45.43 22.24 20.99
C GLU A 12 46.00 23.49 20.31
N SER A 13 45.68 23.70 19.04
CA SER A 13 45.82 25.00 18.37
C SER A 13 45.12 24.98 17.01
N ALA A 14 44.01 25.69 16.90
CA ALA A 14 43.91 26.89 16.07
C ALA A 14 42.45 27.32 15.94
N GLN A 15 42.10 28.23 16.83
CA GLN A 15 40.95 29.11 16.76
C GLN A 15 40.85 29.75 15.35
N GLY A 16 39.91 29.29 14.53
CA GLY A 16 39.53 29.95 13.28
C GLY A 16 38.65 31.18 13.54
N PRO A 17 38.66 32.20 12.66
CA PRO A 17 38.06 33.50 12.94
C PRO A 17 36.53 33.47 12.86
N ARG A 18 35.93 33.84 14.01
CA ARG A 18 34.68 34.61 14.19
C ARG A 18 33.76 34.74 12.97
N ALA A 19 32.71 33.94 12.94
CA ALA A 19 31.52 34.21 12.13
C ALA A 19 30.83 35.49 12.62
N THR A 20 30.59 36.42 11.69
CA THR A 20 29.72 37.57 11.89
C THR A 20 28.25 37.10 11.92
N PRO A 21 27.41 37.55 12.87
CA PRO A 21 25.98 37.32 12.75
C PRO A 21 25.42 38.29 11.72
N ALA A 22 25.04 37.77 10.55
CA ALA A 22 24.21 38.52 9.62
C ALA A 22 22.80 38.63 10.19
N SER A 23 22.45 39.85 10.58
CA SER A 23 21.11 40.26 10.98
C SER A 23 20.16 40.09 9.80
N GLY A 24 19.12 39.27 9.95
CA GLY A 24 18.19 38.97 8.87
C GLY A 24 17.02 38.06 9.24
N ARG A 25 16.52 38.12 10.48
CA ARG A 25 15.17 37.59 10.77
C ARG A 25 14.17 38.68 10.40
N THR A 26 13.66 38.66 9.18
CA THR A 26 12.31 39.17 8.95
C THR A 26 11.37 38.21 9.67
N ALA A 27 10.67 38.74 10.68
CA ALA A 27 9.60 38.03 11.36
C ALA A 27 8.58 37.60 10.30
N SER A 28 8.33 36.30 10.16
CA SER A 28 7.14 35.81 9.48
C SER A 28 5.93 36.26 10.28
N THR A 29 5.24 37.28 9.79
CA THR A 29 3.89 37.60 10.23
C THR A 29 3.04 36.33 10.10
N PRO A 30 2.40 35.83 11.19
CA PRO A 30 1.53 34.68 11.08
C PRO A 30 0.39 35.03 10.12
N ARG A 31 0.20 34.21 9.08
CA ARG A 31 -0.97 34.35 8.21
C ARG A 31 -2.24 34.17 9.08
N PRO A 32 -3.28 35.00 8.89
CA PRO A 32 -4.55 34.76 9.54
C PRO A 32 -5.09 33.39 9.10
N VAL A 33 -5.32 32.51 10.05
CA VAL A 33 -6.08 31.28 9.82
C VAL A 33 -7.51 31.66 9.43
N PRO A 34 -8.05 31.17 8.30
CA PRO A 34 -9.46 31.29 8.00
C PRO A 34 -10.26 30.60 9.10
N GLY A 35 -11.01 31.38 9.88
CA GLY A 35 -11.88 30.84 10.93
C GLY A 35 -12.95 29.89 10.36
N PRO A 36 -13.57 29.07 11.22
CA PRO A 36 -14.61 28.14 10.81
C PRO A 36 -15.78 28.91 10.19
N ARG A 37 -16.17 28.50 8.98
CA ARG A 37 -17.35 29.04 8.28
C ARG A 37 -18.60 28.77 9.13
N PRO A 38 -19.45 29.77 9.42
CA PRO A 38 -20.75 29.52 10.04
C PRO A 38 -21.59 28.59 9.16
N ALA A 39 -22.19 27.57 9.77
CA ALA A 39 -23.14 26.69 9.11
C ALA A 39 -24.33 27.51 8.58
N ALA A 40 -24.70 27.26 7.33
CA ALA A 40 -25.88 27.85 6.73
C ALA A 40 -27.15 27.40 7.51
N PRO A 41 -28.12 28.30 7.75
CA PRO A 41 -29.38 27.91 8.38
C PRO A 41 -30.15 26.93 7.48
N PRO A 42 -30.87 25.95 8.06
CA PRO A 42 -31.71 25.04 7.28
C PRO A 42 -32.78 25.85 6.54
N ARG A 43 -32.86 25.66 5.22
CA ARG A 43 -33.91 26.27 4.41
C ARG A 43 -35.27 25.70 4.86
N PRO A 44 -36.27 26.55 5.14
CA PRO A 44 -37.62 26.09 5.44
C PRO A 44 -38.18 25.23 4.31
N GLY A 45 -38.76 24.09 4.68
CA GLY A 45 -39.36 23.13 3.77
C GLY A 45 -40.44 23.77 2.91
N ARG A 46 -40.40 23.48 1.61
CA ARG A 46 -41.46 23.84 0.68
C ARG A 46 -42.35 22.61 0.47
N PRO A 47 -43.65 22.67 0.81
CA PRO A 47 -44.59 21.60 0.56
C PRO A 47 -44.74 21.36 -0.95
N GLY A 48 -44.35 20.18 -1.42
CA GLY A 48 -44.68 19.72 -2.76
C GLY A 48 -46.13 19.21 -2.80
N PRO A 49 -46.90 19.47 -3.87
CA PRO A 49 -48.28 19.01 -3.98
C PRO A 49 -48.36 17.48 -4.19
N SER A 50 -49.35 16.89 -3.51
CA SER A 50 -49.67 15.47 -3.48
C SER A 50 -49.98 14.91 -4.88
N ARG A 51 -49.28 13.85 -5.28
CA ARG A 51 -49.63 13.08 -6.49
C ARG A 51 -50.72 12.05 -6.16
N PRO A 52 -51.82 11.98 -6.94
CA PRO A 52 -52.95 11.09 -6.66
C PRO A 52 -52.64 9.61 -6.92
N MET A 53 -53.18 8.75 -6.05
CA MET A 53 -53.19 7.29 -6.17
C MET A 53 -54.07 6.80 -7.33
N PRO A 54 -53.72 5.70 -8.01
CA PRO A 54 -54.68 4.90 -8.79
C PRO A 54 -55.52 3.97 -7.87
N PRO A 55 -56.76 3.65 -8.26
CA PRO A 55 -57.73 3.01 -7.38
C PRO A 55 -57.51 1.51 -7.16
N ALA A 56 -57.89 1.07 -5.95
CA ALA A 56 -58.00 -0.33 -5.54
C ALA A 56 -59.10 -1.06 -6.32
N GLN A 57 -58.78 -2.23 -6.87
CA GLN A 57 -59.79 -3.23 -7.23
C GLN A 57 -59.95 -4.26 -6.11
N ARG A 58 -61.22 -4.56 -5.84
CA ARG A 58 -61.73 -5.42 -4.78
C ARG A 58 -61.27 -6.87 -4.91
N THR A 59 -61.23 -7.50 -3.74
CA THR A 59 -60.93 -8.89 -3.43
C THR A 59 -62.00 -9.89 -3.88
N SER A 60 -61.56 -11.16 -4.01
CA SER A 60 -62.22 -12.46 -3.72
C SER A 60 -61.87 -13.45 -4.83
N ARG A 61 -61.58 -14.73 -4.64
CA ARG A 61 -61.28 -15.62 -3.50
C ARG A 61 -60.91 -16.96 -4.17
N GLU A 62 -59.78 -17.55 -3.78
CA GLU A 62 -59.54 -18.99 -3.61
C GLU A 62 -59.99 -20.00 -4.69
N SER A 63 -59.02 -20.66 -5.33
CA SER A 63 -58.79 -22.09 -5.08
C SER A 63 -57.48 -22.60 -5.69
N ALA A 64 -56.86 -23.48 -4.91
CA ALA A 64 -55.59 -24.13 -5.10
C ALA A 64 -55.55 -25.06 -6.33
N GLY A 65 -54.34 -25.27 -6.84
CA GLY A 65 -54.04 -26.26 -7.88
C GLY A 65 -52.69 -25.99 -8.51
N ALA A 66 -51.61 -26.17 -7.75
CA ALA A 66 -50.24 -25.94 -8.17
C ALA A 66 -49.85 -26.86 -9.33
N HIS A 67 -49.70 -26.32 -10.54
CA HIS A 67 -49.06 -26.97 -11.68
C HIS A 67 -48.06 -26.03 -12.38
N LYS A 68 -46.88 -26.59 -12.64
CA LYS A 68 -45.90 -26.27 -13.71
C LYS A 68 -44.74 -25.28 -13.37
N PRO A 69 -43.68 -25.21 -14.21
CA PRO A 69 -42.37 -25.90 -14.09
C PRO A 69 -41.16 -24.92 -14.04
N GLY A 70 -39.92 -25.42 -13.91
CA GLY A 70 -38.66 -24.63 -13.99
C GLY A 70 -38.38 -24.00 -15.38
N PRO A 71 -37.18 -23.44 -15.69
CA PRO A 71 -35.86 -23.50 -15.02
C PRO A 71 -35.11 -22.13 -14.91
N ASN A 72 -33.83 -22.16 -14.52
CA ASN A 72 -32.81 -21.10 -14.60
C ASN A 72 -32.74 -20.06 -13.47
N ALA A 73 -32.06 -20.44 -12.39
CA ALA A 73 -31.08 -19.55 -11.78
C ALA A 73 -29.70 -20.20 -12.00
N PRO A 74 -28.73 -19.55 -12.65
CA PRO A 74 -27.38 -20.10 -12.70
C PRO A 74 -26.83 -20.14 -11.27
N ALA A 75 -26.63 -21.35 -10.77
CA ALA A 75 -25.80 -21.59 -9.60
C ALA A 75 -24.42 -20.98 -9.87
N ALA A 76 -23.93 -20.15 -8.96
CA ALA A 76 -22.56 -19.67 -9.00
C ALA A 76 -21.63 -20.89 -8.93
N THR A 77 -21.13 -21.31 -10.09
CA THR A 77 -20.03 -22.25 -10.19
C THR A 77 -18.84 -21.66 -9.43
N PRO A 78 -18.11 -22.42 -8.60
CA PRO A 78 -16.82 -21.94 -8.13
C PRO A 78 -15.99 -21.68 -9.38
N THR A 79 -15.64 -20.41 -9.61
CA THR A 79 -14.76 -20.06 -10.72
C THR A 79 -13.48 -20.87 -10.51
N SER A 80 -13.02 -21.59 -11.54
CA SER A 80 -11.62 -22.01 -11.59
C SER A 80 -10.79 -20.82 -11.13
N ALA A 81 -9.89 -21.02 -10.17
CA ALA A 81 -9.00 -19.96 -9.71
C ALA A 81 -8.25 -19.43 -10.95
N SER A 82 -8.72 -18.30 -11.47
CA SER A 82 -8.06 -17.60 -12.56
C SER A 82 -6.68 -17.26 -12.03
N GLN A 83 -5.64 -17.64 -12.77
CA GLN A 83 -4.28 -17.23 -12.38
C GLN A 83 -4.23 -15.70 -12.29
N PRO A 84 -3.53 -15.15 -11.28
CA PRO A 84 -3.41 -13.71 -11.13
C PRO A 84 -2.81 -13.11 -12.41
N GLN A 85 -3.34 -11.95 -12.82
CA GLN A 85 -2.76 -11.18 -13.90
C GLN A 85 -1.38 -10.69 -13.48
N ILE A 86 -0.41 -10.75 -14.38
CA ILE A 86 0.94 -10.21 -14.15
C ILE A 86 1.10 -8.92 -14.96
N GLN A 87 1.56 -7.86 -14.31
CA GLN A 87 1.92 -6.59 -14.92
C GLN A 87 3.39 -6.28 -14.61
N LEU A 88 4.16 -5.91 -15.63
CA LEU A 88 5.55 -5.48 -15.48
C LEU A 88 5.61 -3.96 -15.66
N ILE A 89 6.22 -3.26 -14.69
CA ILE A 89 6.53 -1.84 -14.74
C ILE A 89 8.05 -1.71 -14.85
N PRO A 90 8.59 -1.30 -16.02
CA PRO A 90 10.02 -1.13 -16.19
C PRO A 90 10.57 -0.05 -15.28
N ALA A 91 11.59 -0.40 -14.49
CA ALA A 91 12.31 0.53 -13.62
C ALA A 91 13.76 0.09 -13.47
N SER A 92 14.68 1.01 -13.20
CA SER A 92 16.03 0.64 -12.76
C SER A 92 15.97 -0.01 -11.38
N VAL A 93 17.04 -0.68 -10.96
CA VAL A 93 17.14 -1.25 -9.60
C VAL A 93 16.91 -0.17 -8.53
N GLU A 94 17.53 1.01 -8.71
CA GLU A 94 17.41 2.14 -7.80
C GLU A 94 16.01 2.76 -7.79
N GLY A 95 15.31 2.76 -8.92
CA GLY A 95 13.95 3.33 -9.06
C GLY A 95 12.82 2.31 -8.92
N ALA A 96 13.11 1.05 -8.62
CA ALA A 96 12.10 0.00 -8.53
C ALA A 96 11.15 0.22 -7.35
N LEU A 97 11.66 0.79 -6.25
CA LEU A 97 10.85 1.13 -5.08
C LEU A 97 9.90 2.28 -5.39
N ASP A 98 10.40 3.40 -5.93
CA ASP A 98 9.56 4.52 -6.35
C ASP A 98 8.49 4.07 -7.35
N ALA A 99 8.85 3.24 -8.33
CA ALA A 99 7.88 2.69 -9.28
C ALA A 99 6.80 1.82 -8.61
N ALA A 100 7.14 1.10 -7.53
CA ALA A 100 6.17 0.33 -6.76
C ALA A 100 5.24 1.23 -5.93
N GLU A 101 5.75 2.33 -5.38
CA GLU A 101 4.95 3.34 -4.67
C GLU A 101 3.98 4.06 -5.61
N GLU A 102 4.43 4.48 -6.79
CA GLU A 102 3.56 5.06 -7.82
C GLU A 102 2.48 4.07 -8.29
N ALA A 103 2.82 2.79 -8.43
CA ALA A 103 1.86 1.75 -8.76
C ALA A 103 0.83 1.53 -7.65
N LEU A 104 1.27 1.57 -6.39
CA LEU A 104 0.40 1.52 -5.22
C LEU A 104 -0.57 2.71 -5.22
N ASP A 105 -0.08 3.93 -5.43
CA ASP A 105 -0.92 5.13 -5.49
C ASP A 105 -2.00 5.02 -6.57
N MET A 106 -1.64 4.56 -7.77
CA MET A 106 -2.64 4.32 -8.83
C MET A 106 -3.67 3.26 -8.44
N LEU A 107 -3.27 2.20 -7.74
CA LEU A 107 -4.19 1.17 -7.25
C LEU A 107 -5.17 1.76 -6.24
N LEU A 108 -4.68 2.55 -5.28
CA LEU A 108 -5.53 3.19 -4.26
C LEU A 108 -6.48 4.22 -4.88
N ASP A 109 -5.99 5.04 -5.81
CA ASP A 109 -6.81 6.01 -6.56
C ASP A 109 -7.91 5.33 -7.39
N SER A 110 -7.65 4.12 -7.88
CA SER A 110 -8.66 3.31 -8.59
C SER A 110 -9.72 2.69 -7.66
N GLY A 111 -9.57 2.88 -6.34
CA GLY A 111 -10.49 2.41 -5.31
C GLY A 111 -10.14 1.04 -4.73
N ARG A 112 -8.90 0.54 -4.90
CA ARG A 112 -8.45 -0.63 -4.13
C ARG A 112 -8.38 -0.28 -2.65
N ALA A 113 -8.86 -1.20 -1.81
CA ALA A 113 -8.69 -1.07 -0.38
C ALA A 113 -7.20 -1.22 -0.02
N PRO A 114 -6.64 -0.39 0.89
CA PRO A 114 -5.27 -0.53 1.37
C PRO A 114 -4.95 -1.95 1.89
N GLY A 115 -5.88 -2.51 2.67
CA GLY A 115 -5.83 -3.88 3.19
C GLY A 115 -5.75 -4.99 2.13
N ASP A 116 -6.03 -4.68 0.86
CA ASP A 116 -5.95 -5.62 -0.26
C ASP A 116 -4.59 -5.62 -0.96
N VAL A 117 -3.65 -4.75 -0.57
CA VAL A 117 -2.36 -4.59 -1.25
C VAL A 117 -1.20 -5.02 -0.36
N LEU A 118 -0.34 -5.90 -0.87
CA LEU A 118 0.93 -6.29 -0.26
C LEU A 118 2.07 -5.74 -1.13
N VAL A 119 2.97 -4.95 -0.55
CA VAL A 119 4.19 -4.49 -1.22
C VAL A 119 5.37 -5.34 -0.75
N VAL A 120 6.19 -5.81 -1.67
CA VAL A 120 7.35 -6.66 -1.40
C VAL A 120 8.62 -6.04 -1.97
N THR A 121 9.68 -5.97 -1.18
CA THR A 121 11.02 -5.56 -1.64
C THR A 121 11.97 -6.75 -1.67
N THR A 122 12.85 -6.83 -2.69
CA THR A 122 13.86 -7.91 -2.79
C THR A 122 15.24 -7.52 -2.28
N GLY A 123 15.52 -6.22 -2.19
CA GLY A 123 16.76 -5.64 -1.68
C GLY A 123 16.54 -5.03 -0.29
N ASP A 124 16.85 -3.75 -0.15
CA ASP A 124 16.60 -3.03 1.10
C ASP A 124 15.10 -2.98 1.43
N PRO A 125 14.71 -3.11 2.71
CA PRO A 125 13.32 -3.01 3.12
C PRO A 125 12.78 -1.59 2.87
N HIS A 126 11.48 -1.49 2.62
CA HIS A 126 10.81 -0.20 2.51
C HIS A 126 11.06 0.66 3.78
N PRO A 127 11.39 1.96 3.66
CA PRO A 127 11.76 2.81 4.80
C PRO A 127 10.71 2.85 5.92
N TRP A 128 9.43 2.87 5.55
CA TRP A 128 8.33 2.77 6.52
C TRP A 128 8.33 1.43 7.27
N ALA A 129 8.50 0.31 6.57
CA ALA A 129 8.57 -1.02 7.19
C ALA A 129 9.74 -1.11 8.17
N ALA A 130 10.91 -0.59 7.79
CA ALA A 130 12.09 -0.54 8.65
C ALA A 130 11.84 0.29 9.92
N HIS A 131 11.12 1.41 9.80
CA HIS A 131 10.73 2.22 10.96
C HIS A 131 9.75 1.49 11.87
N GLU A 132 8.69 0.91 11.32
CA GLU A 132 7.66 0.22 12.10
C GLU A 132 8.21 -1.02 12.83
N LEU A 133 9.05 -1.80 12.16
CA LEU A 133 9.73 -2.96 12.75
C LEU A 133 10.61 -2.57 13.95
N SER A 134 11.12 -1.32 14.00
CA SER A 134 11.91 -0.84 15.13
C SER A 134 11.11 -0.74 16.44
N PHE A 135 9.77 -0.69 16.34
CA PHE A 135 8.87 -0.72 17.50
C PHE A 135 8.47 -2.14 17.94
N GLY A 136 8.85 -3.17 17.18
CA GLY A 136 8.67 -4.57 17.54
C GLY A 136 8.00 -5.40 16.44
N GLU A 137 8.56 -6.59 16.21
CA GLU A 137 8.10 -7.50 15.14
C GLU A 137 6.66 -7.99 15.38
N ASP A 138 6.31 -8.44 16.59
CA ASP A 138 4.96 -8.94 16.88
C ASP A 138 3.88 -7.89 16.58
N SER A 139 4.10 -6.65 17.02
CA SER A 139 3.18 -5.53 16.76
C SER A 139 3.07 -5.22 15.27
N TYR A 140 4.17 -5.30 14.53
CA TYR A 140 4.19 -5.09 13.08
C TYR A 140 3.39 -6.16 12.34
N TRP A 141 3.60 -7.44 12.65
CA TRP A 141 2.87 -8.53 12.00
C TRP A 141 1.39 -8.59 12.41
N ALA A 142 1.02 -8.08 13.59
CA ALA A 142 -0.38 -7.90 13.91
C ALA A 142 -1.11 -6.96 12.92
N GLN A 143 -0.41 -5.96 12.36
CA GLN A 143 -0.97 -5.07 11.32
C GLN A 143 -1.27 -5.84 10.02
N HIS A 144 -0.40 -6.79 9.66
CA HIS A 144 -0.62 -7.66 8.50
C HIS A 144 -1.92 -8.47 8.62
N ASP A 145 -2.18 -8.99 9.83
CA ASP A 145 -3.35 -9.81 10.15
C ASP A 145 -4.63 -8.99 10.28
N ALA A 146 -4.51 -7.74 10.77
CA ALA A 146 -5.62 -6.81 10.88
C ALA A 146 -6.19 -6.39 9.51
N ARG A 147 -5.36 -6.35 8.46
CA ARG A 147 -5.77 -5.98 7.09
C ARG A 147 -6.39 -4.58 6.98
N ASP A 148 -6.06 -3.67 7.89
CA ASP A 148 -6.59 -2.30 7.86
C ASP A 148 -5.85 -1.38 6.89
N ASP A 149 -4.57 -1.69 6.58
CA ASP A 149 -3.71 -0.86 5.73
C ASP A 149 -2.86 -1.70 4.75
N VAL A 150 -2.16 -1.02 3.84
CA VAL A 150 -1.10 -1.58 2.99
C VAL A 150 -0.06 -2.22 3.88
N PHE A 151 0.34 -3.44 3.54
CA PHE A 151 1.42 -4.10 4.27
C PHE A 151 2.65 -4.19 3.40
N TYR A 152 3.81 -3.94 4.00
CA TYR A 152 5.11 -4.01 3.36
C TYR A 152 5.85 -5.23 3.89
N ALA A 153 6.53 -5.98 3.04
CA ALA A 153 7.28 -7.15 3.46
C ALA A 153 8.62 -7.20 2.73
N ASP A 154 9.65 -7.63 3.44
CA ASP A 154 10.86 -8.09 2.79
C ASP A 154 10.63 -9.46 2.13
N ALA A 155 11.34 -9.74 1.03
CA ALA A 155 11.26 -11.00 0.31
C ALA A 155 11.53 -12.23 1.20
N SER A 156 12.43 -12.12 2.19
CA SER A 156 12.70 -13.21 3.14
C SER A 156 11.50 -13.56 4.03
N ALA A 157 10.62 -12.58 4.29
CA ALA A 157 9.44 -12.74 5.12
C ALA A 157 8.18 -13.09 4.33
N LEU A 158 8.25 -13.10 3.00
CA LEU A 158 7.12 -13.36 2.11
C LEU A 158 6.46 -14.74 2.33
N GLY A 159 7.23 -15.71 2.82
CA GLY A 159 6.73 -17.02 3.22
C GLY A 159 5.71 -16.97 4.37
N ARG A 160 5.82 -15.99 5.27
CA ARG A 160 4.89 -15.75 6.39
C ARG A 160 3.65 -14.95 5.97
N ALA A 161 3.78 -14.07 4.98
CA ALA A 161 2.69 -13.22 4.54
C ALA A 161 1.49 -14.02 4.02
N ALA A 162 0.28 -13.61 4.37
CA ALA A 162 -0.95 -14.18 3.85
C ALA A 162 -1.30 -13.54 2.50
N SER A 163 -2.01 -14.29 1.65
CA SER A 163 -2.40 -13.84 0.31
C SER A 163 -3.27 -12.59 0.35
N ARG A 164 -3.07 -11.70 -0.63
CA ARG A 164 -3.81 -10.46 -0.83
C ARG A 164 -4.30 -10.38 -2.29
N PRO A 165 -5.43 -9.70 -2.58
CA PRO A 165 -5.89 -9.53 -3.96
C PRO A 165 -4.83 -8.93 -4.89
N VAL A 166 -4.00 -8.01 -4.38
CA VAL A 166 -2.90 -7.40 -5.14
C VAL A 166 -1.57 -7.56 -4.41
N VAL A 167 -0.54 -7.95 -5.15
CA VAL A 167 0.85 -7.94 -4.68
C VAL A 167 1.66 -7.06 -5.63
N VAL A 168 2.44 -6.15 -5.09
CA VAL A 168 3.39 -5.30 -5.82
C VAL A 168 4.79 -5.70 -5.38
N VAL A 169 5.67 -6.05 -6.31
CA VAL A 169 7.05 -6.48 -6.01
C VAL A 169 8.02 -5.46 -6.60
N ALA A 170 8.79 -4.79 -5.76
CA ALA A 170 9.93 -3.98 -6.15
C ALA A 170 11.19 -4.85 -6.19
N VAL A 171 11.76 -5.05 -7.38
CA VAL A 171 13.05 -5.74 -7.58
C VAL A 171 14.18 -4.73 -7.38
N ASN A 172 14.25 -4.17 -6.16
CA ASN A 172 15.08 -3.02 -5.79
C ASN A 172 16.52 -3.38 -5.36
N GLY A 173 16.97 -4.60 -5.67
CA GLY A 173 18.32 -5.06 -5.34
C GLY A 173 18.30 -6.48 -4.81
N GLY A 174 19.28 -6.80 -3.98
CA GLY A 174 19.48 -8.15 -3.46
C GLY A 174 20.10 -9.11 -4.47
N ALA A 175 20.50 -10.29 -3.99
CA ALA A 175 21.03 -11.36 -4.83
C ALA A 175 19.94 -11.91 -5.76
N ASP A 176 20.31 -12.35 -6.96
CA ASP A 176 19.36 -12.83 -7.97
C ASP A 176 18.55 -14.05 -7.48
N GLU A 177 19.12 -14.86 -6.59
CA GLU A 177 18.45 -15.99 -5.95
C GLU A 177 17.26 -15.55 -5.08
N VAL A 178 17.36 -14.37 -4.45
CA VAL A 178 16.27 -13.79 -3.64
C VAL A 178 15.09 -13.47 -4.53
N ALA A 179 15.30 -12.76 -5.64
CA ALA A 179 14.24 -12.42 -6.58
C ALA A 179 13.66 -13.66 -7.29
N THR A 180 14.51 -14.62 -7.67
CA THR A 180 14.09 -15.91 -8.26
C THR A 180 13.18 -16.70 -7.31
N THR A 181 13.48 -16.68 -6.01
CA THR A 181 12.66 -17.34 -4.99
C THR A 181 11.40 -16.54 -4.67
N ALA A 182 11.50 -15.21 -4.60
CA ALA A 182 10.40 -14.35 -4.19
C ALA A 182 9.29 -14.26 -5.23
N LEU A 183 9.61 -14.16 -6.53
CA LEU A 183 8.61 -13.95 -7.59
C LEU A 183 7.54 -15.06 -7.65
N PRO A 184 7.88 -16.37 -7.63
CA PRO A 184 6.88 -17.44 -7.58
C PRO A 184 6.05 -17.42 -6.29
N ILE A 185 6.65 -17.09 -5.14
CA ILE A 185 5.93 -16.98 -3.88
C ILE A 185 4.95 -15.80 -3.95
N ALA A 186 5.39 -14.65 -4.46
CA ALA A 186 4.56 -13.45 -4.63
C ALA A 186 3.37 -13.73 -5.56
N LEU A 187 3.60 -14.47 -6.64
CA LEU A 187 2.54 -14.95 -7.53
C LEU A 187 1.52 -15.81 -6.77
N GLY A 188 1.96 -16.72 -5.88
CA GLY A 188 1.08 -17.50 -5.02
C GLY A 188 0.36 -16.69 -3.93
N ARG A 189 0.88 -15.50 -3.58
CA ARG A 189 0.22 -14.56 -2.66
C ARG A 189 -0.77 -13.64 -3.37
N ALA A 190 -0.63 -13.43 -4.68
CA ALA A 190 -1.52 -12.59 -5.47
C ALA A 190 -2.82 -13.32 -5.83
N GLY A 191 -3.94 -12.81 -5.31
CA GLY A 191 -5.27 -13.36 -5.61
C GLY A 191 -5.82 -12.94 -6.97
N ALA A 192 -5.43 -11.77 -7.48
CA ALA A 192 -5.93 -11.23 -8.74
C ALA A 192 -4.87 -10.53 -9.59
N LEU A 193 -3.94 -9.81 -8.98
CA LEU A 193 -2.92 -9.03 -9.69
C LEU A 193 -1.56 -9.13 -8.99
N LEU A 194 -0.53 -9.43 -9.76
CA LEU A 194 0.88 -9.26 -9.41
C LEU A 194 1.45 -8.13 -10.28
N VAL A 195 1.90 -7.05 -9.65
CA VAL A 195 2.68 -6.00 -10.31
C VAL A 195 4.15 -6.21 -9.95
N VAL A 196 5.04 -6.23 -10.94
CA VAL A 196 6.49 -6.35 -10.74
C VAL A 196 7.15 -5.09 -11.27
N CYS A 197 7.84 -4.36 -10.40
CA CYS A 197 8.57 -3.15 -10.71
C CYS A 197 10.07 -3.46 -10.71
N GLY A 198 10.76 -3.23 -11.83
CA GLY A 198 12.20 -3.47 -11.92
C GLY A 198 12.69 -3.66 -13.34
N ASP A 199 13.96 -4.07 -13.46
CA ASP A 199 14.61 -4.18 -14.75
C ASP A 199 14.03 -5.36 -15.55
N PRO A 200 13.49 -5.12 -16.76
CA PRO A 200 12.79 -6.15 -17.52
C PRO A 200 13.73 -7.26 -17.99
N GLU A 201 15.00 -6.95 -18.31
CA GLU A 201 15.97 -7.97 -18.73
C GLU A 201 16.34 -8.89 -17.56
N ARG A 202 16.59 -8.31 -16.38
CA ARG A 202 16.82 -9.06 -15.14
C ARG A 202 15.63 -9.93 -14.81
N ILE A 203 14.42 -9.36 -14.75
CA ILE A 203 13.19 -10.10 -14.41
C ILE A 203 12.94 -11.26 -15.39
N ASN A 204 13.06 -11.02 -16.70
CA ASN A 204 12.91 -12.07 -17.71
C ASN A 204 13.97 -13.17 -17.58
N SER A 205 15.22 -12.80 -17.26
CA SER A 205 16.30 -13.76 -17.02
C SER A 205 16.00 -14.64 -15.80
N LEU A 206 15.49 -14.07 -14.71
CA LEU A 206 15.12 -14.81 -13.49
C LEU A 206 13.94 -15.76 -13.73
N LEU A 207 12.93 -15.32 -14.49
CA LEU A 207 11.79 -16.15 -14.88
C LEU A 207 12.17 -17.27 -15.86
N GLY A 208 13.14 -17.02 -16.74
CA GLY A 208 13.64 -17.97 -17.74
C GLY A 208 14.74 -18.92 -17.26
N ALA A 209 15.40 -18.63 -16.13
CA ALA A 209 16.42 -19.50 -15.54
C ALA A 209 15.82 -20.66 -14.70
N GLY A 210 14.52 -20.61 -14.42
CA GLY A 210 13.78 -21.61 -13.63
C GLY A 210 13.06 -22.69 -14.43
N VAL A 211 13.24 -22.75 -15.76
CA VAL A 211 12.66 -23.77 -16.67
C VAL A 211 13.75 -24.66 -17.26
#